data_AF-A0A2P8E4J5-F1
#
_entry.id   AF-A0A2P8E4J5-F1
#
_cell.length_a   1.000
_cell.length_b   1.000
_cell.length_c   1.000
_cell.angle_alpha   90.00
_cell.angle_beta   90.00
_cell.angle_gamma   90.00
#
_symmetry.space_group_name_H-M   'P 1'
#
loop_
_entity.id
_entity.type
_entity.pdbx_description
1 polymer ?
#
loop_
_entity_poly.entity_id
_entity_poly.type
_entity_poly.pdbx_seq_one_letter_code
_entity_poly.pdbx_strand_id
1 'polypeptide(L)'
;MRNRIEELLKRYWEGETSLGEERELRDLLAKSDGYDAEKSFFLGISDFSAMMEISLENPSKKSKGLVSFWGRIAAGIVVFLIAGISIYTQHRNRAEKEAYEQVLQAFVLIQENMQKGTGNLEVLQDLQYLNTPNELFDIETK
;
A
#
# COMPACT_ATOMS: atom_id res chain seq x y z
N MET A 1 -46.15 -58.52 10.80
CA MET A 1 -44.93 -57.74 10.48
C MET A 1 -44.69 -57.62 8.98
N ARG A 2 -44.69 -58.71 8.20
CA ARG A 2 -44.50 -58.69 6.73
C ARG A 2 -45.40 -57.69 5.98
N ASN A 3 -46.69 -57.66 6.28
CA ASN A 3 -47.65 -56.75 5.61
C ASN A 3 -47.32 -55.26 5.77
N ARG A 4 -46.70 -54.85 6.90
CA ARG A 4 -46.34 -53.45 7.14
C ARG A 4 -45.10 -53.03 6.36
N ILE A 5 -44.14 -53.94 6.22
CA ILE A 5 -42.93 -53.72 5.42
C ILE A 5 -43.31 -53.56 3.95
N GLU A 6 -44.20 -54.41 3.43
CA GLU A 6 -44.66 -54.35 2.03
C GLU A 6 -45.45 -53.07 1.73
N GLU A 7 -46.33 -52.65 2.64
CA GLU A 7 -47.07 -51.39 2.54
C GLU A 7 -46.11 -50.18 2.50
N LEU A 8 -45.15 -50.13 3.42
CA LEU A 8 -44.15 -49.06 3.50
C LEU A 8 -43.19 -49.07 2.31
N LEU A 9 -42.75 -50.24 1.83
CA LEU A 9 -41.93 -50.35 0.63
C LEU A 9 -42.67 -49.83 -0.61
N LYS A 10 -43.93 -50.21 -0.79
CA LYS A 10 -44.73 -49.75 -1.93
C LYS A 10 -44.85 -48.22 -1.91
N ARG A 11 -45.22 -47.63 -0.77
CA ARG A 11 -45.31 -46.17 -0.62
C ARG A 11 -43.97 -45.46 -0.77
N TYR A 12 -42.87 -46.09 -0.33
CA TYR A 12 -41.52 -45.56 -0.51
C TYR A 12 -41.16 -45.49 -2.00
N TRP A 13 -41.45 -46.55 -2.76
CA TRP A 13 -41.25 -46.57 -4.21
C TRP A 13 -42.16 -45.59 -4.95
N GLU A 14 -43.35 -45.31 -4.43
CA GLU A 14 -44.27 -44.28 -4.92
C GLU A 14 -43.88 -42.86 -4.47
N GLY A 15 -42.89 -42.72 -3.56
CA GLY A 15 -42.40 -41.43 -3.06
C GLY A 15 -43.32 -40.74 -2.04
N GLU A 16 -44.22 -41.49 -1.40
CA GLU A 16 -45.23 -40.98 -0.48
C GLU A 16 -44.89 -41.21 1.01
N THR A 17 -43.64 -41.55 1.32
CA THR A 17 -43.17 -41.78 2.69
C THR A 17 -42.64 -40.52 3.35
N SER A 18 -42.85 -40.43 4.67
CA SER A 18 -42.21 -39.45 5.53
C SER A 18 -40.89 -39.97 6.12
N LEU A 19 -40.02 -39.06 6.59
CA LEU A 19 -38.74 -39.42 7.22
C LEU A 19 -38.90 -40.33 8.45
N GLY A 20 -40.03 -40.24 9.16
CA GLY A 20 -40.35 -41.12 10.29
C GLY A 20 -40.65 -42.55 9.84
N GLU A 21 -41.46 -42.69 8.78
CA GLU A 21 -41.81 -43.97 8.18
C GLU A 21 -40.61 -44.65 7.53
N GLU A 22 -39.67 -43.89 6.96
CA GLU A 22 -38.42 -44.44 6.41
C GLU A 22 -37.48 -44.99 7.50
N ARG A 23 -37.41 -44.34 8.66
CA ARG A 23 -36.69 -44.90 9.82
C ARG A 23 -37.34 -46.17 10.32
N GLU A 24 -38.67 -46.16 10.45
CA GLU A 24 -39.44 -47.36 10.84
C GLU A 24 -39.18 -48.50 9.85
N LEU A 25 -39.21 -48.22 8.54
CA LEU A 25 -38.93 -49.21 7.49
C LEU A 25 -37.51 -49.80 7.61
N ARG A 26 -36.49 -48.97 7.85
CA ARG A 26 -35.10 -49.45 8.05
C ARG A 26 -34.99 -50.36 9.28
N ASP A 27 -35.60 -49.98 10.39
CA ASP A 27 -35.58 -50.77 11.63
C ASP A 27 -36.34 -52.10 11.49
N LEU A 28 -37.46 -52.09 10.76
CA LEU A 28 -38.24 -53.28 10.48
C LEU A 28 -37.51 -54.23 9.52
N LEU A 29 -36.87 -53.71 8.47
CA LEU A 29 -36.06 -54.49 7.54
C LEU A 29 -34.87 -55.15 8.26
N ALA A 30 -34.20 -54.45 9.17
CA ALA A 30 -33.09 -55.00 9.96
C ALA A 30 -33.50 -56.18 10.86
N LYS A 31 -34.75 -56.22 11.33
CA LYS A 31 -35.28 -57.26 12.23
C LYS A 31 -36.03 -58.39 11.53
N SER A 32 -36.40 -58.21 10.26
CA SER A 32 -37.15 -59.20 9.49
C SER A 32 -36.24 -60.23 8.83
N ASP A 33 -36.69 -61.48 8.72
CA ASP A 33 -36.04 -62.51 7.90
C ASP A 33 -36.52 -62.41 6.45
N GLY A 34 -35.59 -62.36 5.48
CA GLY A 34 -35.85 -62.13 4.04
C GLY A 34 -35.52 -60.70 3.56
N TYR A 35 -35.99 -60.34 2.37
CA TYR A 35 -35.79 -59.02 1.72
C TYR A 35 -34.31 -58.63 1.53
N ASP A 36 -33.51 -59.57 1.02
CA ASP A 36 -32.05 -59.39 0.89
C ASP A 36 -31.69 -58.21 -0.02
N ALA A 37 -32.43 -58.01 -1.10
CA ALA A 37 -32.21 -56.90 -2.04
C ALA A 37 -32.48 -55.54 -1.39
N GLU A 38 -33.61 -55.41 -0.67
CA GLU A 38 -34.00 -54.19 0.01
C GLU A 38 -33.05 -53.89 1.18
N LYS A 39 -32.64 -54.90 1.94
CA LYS A 39 -31.62 -54.76 2.98
C LYS A 39 -30.30 -54.25 2.43
N SER A 40 -29.81 -54.82 1.33
CA SER A 40 -28.58 -54.33 0.69
C SER A 40 -28.70 -52.88 0.24
N PHE A 41 -29.87 -52.48 -0.27
CA PHE A 41 -30.11 -51.09 -0.68
C PHE A 41 -30.13 -50.12 0.51
N PHE A 42 -30.89 -50.43 1.56
CA PHE A 42 -31.08 -49.52 2.69
C PHE A 42 -29.91 -49.53 3.69
N LEU A 43 -29.31 -50.70 3.95
CA LEU A 43 -28.26 -50.88 4.96
C LEU A 43 -26.84 -50.87 4.37
N GLY A 44 -26.68 -51.15 3.07
CA GLY A 44 -25.36 -51.16 2.43
C GLY A 44 -24.68 -49.78 2.40
N ILE A 45 -25.47 -48.69 2.41
CA ILE A 45 -24.95 -47.32 2.46
C ILE A 45 -24.34 -46.99 3.84
N SER A 46 -24.92 -47.48 4.93
CA SER A 46 -24.35 -47.27 6.28
C SER A 46 -23.02 -48.00 6.43
N ASP A 47 -22.90 -49.22 5.91
CA ASP A 47 -21.66 -49.98 5.94
C ASP A 47 -20.56 -49.30 5.12
N PHE A 48 -20.91 -48.73 3.97
CA PHE A 48 -19.98 -47.95 3.14
C PHE A 48 -19.51 -46.68 3.86
N SER A 49 -20.41 -45.97 4.54
CA SER A 49 -20.05 -44.77 5.31
C SER A 49 -19.14 -45.06 6.50
N ALA A 50 -19.24 -46.25 7.09
CA ALA A 50 -18.37 -46.69 8.18
C ALA A 50 -16.98 -47.13 7.68
N MET A 51 -16.87 -47.69 6.46
CA MET A 51 -15.58 -48.01 5.85
C MET A 51 -14.84 -46.80 5.30
N MET A 52 -15.57 -45.73 4.96
CA MET A 52 -15.01 -44.55 4.32
C MET A 52 -14.61 -43.51 5.39
N GLU A 53 -13.56 -43.78 6.14
CA GLU A 53 -12.88 -42.76 6.96
C GLU A 53 -12.14 -41.80 6.02
N ILE A 54 -12.88 -40.93 5.31
CA ILE A 54 -12.27 -39.83 4.57
C ILE A 54 -11.80 -38.81 5.60
N SER A 55 -10.56 -38.98 6.06
CA SER A 55 -9.84 -37.93 6.75
C SER A 55 -9.58 -36.81 5.74
N LEU A 56 -10.52 -35.87 5.66
CA LEU A 56 -10.33 -34.60 4.96
C LEU A 56 -9.30 -33.80 5.75
N GLU A 57 -8.02 -34.03 5.47
CA GLU A 57 -6.94 -33.26 6.05
C GLU A 57 -7.11 -31.80 5.61
N ASN A 58 -7.55 -30.96 6.55
CA ASN A 58 -7.73 -29.53 6.33
C ASN A 58 -6.35 -28.93 5.98
N PRO A 59 -6.15 -28.30 4.81
CA PRO A 59 -4.84 -27.78 4.43
C PRO A 59 -4.40 -26.78 5.49
N SER A 60 -3.35 -27.15 6.22
CA SER A 60 -2.82 -26.36 7.32
C SER A 60 -2.57 -24.92 6.86
N LYS A 61 -3.05 -23.95 7.65
CA LYS A 61 -2.96 -22.52 7.35
C LYS A 61 -1.49 -22.18 7.04
N LYS A 62 -1.21 -21.82 5.78
CA LYS A 62 0.14 -21.43 5.32
C LYS A 62 0.81 -20.49 6.32
N SER A 63 2.03 -20.83 6.73
CA SER A 63 2.76 -20.15 7.79
C SER A 63 2.97 -18.67 7.44
N LYS A 64 2.35 -17.77 8.20
CA LYS A 64 2.50 -16.31 8.06
C LYS A 64 3.91 -15.81 8.45
N GLY A 65 4.80 -16.70 8.90
CA GLY A 65 6.10 -16.36 9.49
C GLY A 65 7.05 -15.64 8.54
N LEU A 66 7.19 -16.12 7.30
CA LEU A 66 8.10 -15.50 6.33
C LEU A 66 7.63 -14.10 5.91
N VAL A 67 6.34 -13.95 5.60
CA VAL A 67 5.77 -12.64 5.21
C VAL A 67 5.87 -11.63 6.36
N SER A 68 5.60 -12.06 7.59
CA SER A 68 5.72 -11.20 8.77
C SER A 68 7.17 -10.81 9.07
N PHE A 69 8.14 -11.68 8.80
CA PHE A 69 9.56 -11.39 9.00
C PHE A 69 10.06 -10.35 8.00
N TRP A 70 9.77 -10.54 6.70
CA TRP A 70 10.14 -9.59 5.65
C TRP A 70 9.42 -8.24 5.78
N GLY A 71 8.19 -8.22 6.30
CA GLY A 71 7.47 -6.97 6.60
C GLY A 71 8.19 -6.07 7.60
N ARG A 72 8.84 -6.65 8.62
CA ARG A 72 9.62 -5.88 9.62
C ARG A 72 10.87 -5.25 9.01
N ILE A 73 11.56 -5.99 8.13
CA ILE A 73 12.75 -5.50 7.42
C ILE A 73 12.36 -4.36 6.47
N ALA A 74 11.27 -4.52 5.72
CA ALA A 74 10.79 -3.51 4.79
C ALA A 74 10.46 -2.18 5.51
N ALA A 75 9.83 -2.24 6.69
CA ALA A 75 9.53 -1.04 7.48
C ALA A 75 10.82 -0.26 7.86
N GLY A 76 11.89 -0.95 8.25
CA GLY A 76 13.18 -0.32 8.56
C GLY A 76 13.80 0.39 7.36
N ILE A 77 13.75 -0.23 6.18
CA ILE A 77 14.27 0.35 4.94
C ILE A 77 13.51 1.63 4.58
N VAL A 78 12.18 1.62 4.71
CA VAL A 78 11.35 2.80 4.41
C VAL A 78 11.70 3.99 5.29
N VAL A 79 11.86 3.79 6.60
CA VAL A 79 12.27 4.87 7.52
C VAL A 79 13.63 5.43 7.15
N PHE A 80 14.59 4.55 6.80
CA PHE A 80 15.92 4.98 6.37
C PHE A 80 15.90 5.81 5.08
N LEU A 81 15.10 5.40 4.09
CA LEU A 81 14.93 6.14 2.84
C LEU A 81 14.32 7.53 3.06
N ILE A 82 13.28 7.64 3.89
CA ILE A 82 12.65 8.92 4.20
C ILE A 82 13.65 9.86 4.90
N ALA A 83 14.40 9.35 5.87
CA ALA A 83 15.44 10.13 6.55
C ALA A 83 16.53 10.60 5.58
N GLY A 84 17.00 9.71 4.70
CA GLY A 84 18.01 10.02 3.69
C GLY A 84 17.56 11.12 2.71
N ILE A 85 16.33 11.04 2.20
CA ILE A 85 15.76 12.06 1.30
C ILE A 85 15.60 13.40 2.03
N SER A 86 15.11 13.37 3.27
CA SER A 86 14.95 14.59 4.08
C SER A 86 16.29 15.31 4.31
N ILE A 87 17.33 14.56 4.69
CA ILE A 87 18.67 15.10 4.88
C ILE A 87 19.23 15.66 3.58
N TYR A 88 19.13 14.91 2.48
CA TYR A 88 19.62 15.33 1.17
C TYR A 88 18.97 16.63 0.68
N THR A 89 17.63 16.72 0.79
CA THR A 89 16.90 17.93 0.40
C THR A 89 17.24 19.12 1.29
N GLN A 90 17.44 18.91 2.60
CA GLN A 90 17.84 19.96 3.51
C GLN A 90 19.25 20.49 3.20
N HIS A 91 20.20 19.61 2.87
CA HIS A 91 21.54 20.02 2.45
C HIS A 91 21.52 20.84 1.16
N ARG A 92 20.72 20.43 0.17
CA ARG A 92 20.57 21.18 -1.08
C ARG A 92 20.02 22.58 -0.84
N ASN A 93 18.94 22.69 -0.06
CA ASN A 93 18.32 23.97 0.27
C ASN A 93 19.26 24.88 1.09
N ARG A 94 20.11 24.32 1.95
CA ARG A 94 21.13 25.10 2.67
C ARG A 94 22.20 25.64 1.72
N ALA A 95 22.73 24.79 0.83
CA ALA A 95 23.72 25.21 -0.15
C ALA A 95 23.19 26.32 -1.09
N GLU A 96 21.93 26.23 -1.52
CA GLU A 96 21.28 27.28 -2.32
C GLU A 96 21.19 28.61 -1.57
N LYS A 97 20.85 28.59 -0.27
CA LYS A 97 20.79 29.80 0.57
C LYS A 97 22.16 30.43 0.78
N GLU A 98 23.18 29.62 1.07
CA GLU A 98 24.54 30.11 1.26
C GLU A 98 25.09 30.78 -0.01
N ALA A 99 24.85 30.18 -1.18
CA ALA A 99 25.21 30.78 -2.46
C ALA A 99 24.48 32.11 -2.71
N TYR A 100 23.19 32.18 -2.39
CA TYR A 100 22.40 33.40 -2.53
C TYR A 100 22.90 34.53 -1.62
N GLU A 101 23.23 34.22 -0.35
CA GLU A 101 23.80 35.18 0.59
C GLU A 101 25.15 35.73 0.11
N GLN A 102 26.02 34.88 -0.44
CA GLN A 102 27.30 35.31 -1.02
C GLN A 102 27.11 36.27 -2.19
N VAL A 103 26.15 36.00 -3.07
CA VAL A 103 25.81 36.89 -4.20
C VAL A 103 25.30 38.23 -3.71
N LEU A 104 24.42 38.24 -2.69
CA LEU A 104 23.93 39.47 -2.08
C LEU A 104 25.06 40.32 -1.48
N GLN A 105 26.00 39.70 -0.77
CA GLN A 105 27.16 40.41 -0.23
C GLN A 105 28.01 41.03 -1.35
N ALA A 106 28.25 40.31 -2.44
CA ALA A 106 28.96 40.84 -3.59
C ALA A 106 28.21 42.03 -4.23
N PHE A 107 26.88 41.95 -4.34
CA PHE A 107 26.04 43.06 -4.82
C PHE A 107 26.14 44.30 -3.94
N VAL A 108 26.16 44.13 -2.61
CA VAL A 108 26.35 45.24 -1.66
C VAL A 108 27.71 45.92 -1.89
N LEU A 109 28.78 45.14 -2.08
CA LEU A 109 30.11 45.69 -2.37
C LEU A 109 30.15 46.43 -3.72
N ILE A 110 29.49 45.91 -4.74
CA ILE A 110 29.37 46.58 -6.04
C ILE A 110 28.63 47.92 -5.88
N GLN A 111 27.53 47.93 -5.15
CA GLN A 111 26.75 49.14 -4.89
C GLN A 111 27.56 50.19 -4.14
N GLU A 112 28.31 49.80 -3.12
CA GLU A 112 29.17 50.70 -2.35
C GLU A 112 30.25 51.33 -3.24
N ASN A 113 30.91 50.53 -4.09
CA ASN A 113 31.92 51.03 -5.02
C ASN A 113 31.33 51.92 -6.10
N MET A 114 30.13 51.60 -6.60
CA MET A 114 29.42 52.43 -7.57
C MET A 114 29.03 53.78 -6.97
N GLN A 115 28.56 53.80 -5.72
CA GLN A 115 28.20 55.03 -5.01
C GLN A 115 29.42 55.93 -4.77
N LYS A 116 30.56 55.33 -4.40
CA LYS A 116 31.86 56.04 -4.32
C LYS A 116 32.29 56.58 -5.69
N GLY A 117 32.12 55.79 -6.75
CA GLY A 117 32.42 56.19 -8.12
C GLY A 117 31.57 57.36 -8.61
N THR A 118 30.26 57.37 -8.31
CA THR A 118 29.35 58.47 -8.64
C THR A 118 29.62 59.72 -7.82
N GLY A 119 29.98 59.60 -6.54
CA GLY A 119 30.36 60.77 -5.73
C GLY A 119 31.62 61.47 -6.25
N ASN A 120 32.58 60.72 -6.78
CA ASN A 120 33.76 61.30 -7.44
C ASN A 120 33.43 61.97 -8.78
N LEU A 121 32.37 61.53 -9.47
CA LEU A 121 31.87 62.17 -10.69
C LEU A 121 31.14 63.49 -10.39
N GLU A 122 30.44 63.59 -9.24
CA GLU A 122 29.80 64.83 -8.79
C GLU A 122 30.84 65.94 -8.56
N VAL A 123 31.98 65.61 -7.94
CA VAL A 123 33.11 66.57 -7.79
C VAL A 123 33.68 67.01 -9.15
N LEU A 124 33.73 66.11 -10.14
CA LEU A 124 34.15 66.48 -11.49
C LEU A 124 33.14 67.40 -12.20
N GLN A 125 31.84 67.27 -11.88
CA GLN A 125 30.79 68.15 -12.40
C GLN A 125 30.93 69.56 -11.83
N ASP A 126 31.30 69.72 -10.56
CA ASP A 126 31.59 71.04 -9.96
C ASP A 126 32.87 71.67 -10.55
N LEU A 127 33.88 70.84 -10.86
CA LEU A 127 35.10 71.30 -11.53
C LEU A 127 34.87 71.75 -12.99
N GLN A 128 33.81 71.28 -13.66
CA GLN A 128 33.43 71.76 -15.01
C GLN A 128 33.16 73.27 -15.01
N TYR A 129 32.58 73.81 -13.94
CA TYR A 129 32.30 75.23 -13.84
C TYR A 129 33.55 76.07 -13.50
N LEU A 130 34.62 75.45 -12.99
CA LEU A 130 35.87 76.14 -12.66
C LEU A 130 36.81 76.32 -13.86
N ASN A 131 36.53 75.69 -15.01
CA ASN A 131 37.26 75.92 -16.27
C ASN A 131 36.63 77.01 -17.16
N THR A 132 35.58 77.68 -16.67
CA THR A 132 34.96 78.86 -17.29
C THR A 132 35.77 80.18 -17.25
N PRO A 133 36.91 80.35 -16.53
CA PRO A 133 37.66 81.60 -16.57
C PRO A 133 38.13 82.00 -17.98
N ASN A 134 38.44 81.02 -18.85
CA ASN A 134 38.84 81.27 -20.24
C ASN A 134 37.65 81.71 -21.13
N GLU A 135 36.41 81.54 -20.68
CA GLU A 135 35.20 82.01 -21.40
C GLU A 135 34.70 83.36 -20.85
N LEU A 136 34.97 83.66 -19.58
CA LEU A 136 34.51 84.89 -18.90
C LEU A 136 35.51 86.05 -19.00
N PHE A 137 36.79 85.75 -19.17
CA PHE A 137 37.81 86.74 -19.44
C PHE A 137 38.43 86.40 -20.79
N ASP A 138 38.24 87.28 -21.77
CA ASP A 138 38.80 87.17 -23.12
C ASP A 138 40.32 87.42 -23.06
N ILE A 139 41.05 86.51 -22.41
CA ILE A 139 42.49 86.63 -22.24
C ILE A 139 43.12 86.18 -23.56
N GLU A 140 43.36 87.14 -24.45
CA GLU A 140 44.17 86.96 -25.65
C GLU A 140 45.52 86.34 -25.25
N THR A 141 45.67 85.04 -25.49
CA THR A 141 46.96 84.37 -25.43
C THR A 141 47.76 84.82 -26.65
N LYS A 142 48.70 85.73 -26.40
CA LYS A 142 49.69 86.22 -27.38
C LYS A 142 50.80 85.21 -27.62
#